data_AF-A0A925XF30-F1
#
_entry.id   AF-A0A925XF30-F1
#
_cell.length_a   1.000
_cell.length_b   1.000
_cell.length_c   1.000
_cell.angle_alpha   90.00
_cell.angle_beta   90.00
_cell.angle_gamma   90.00
#
_symmetry.space_group_name_H-M   'P 1'
#
loop_
_entity.id
_entity.type
_entity.pdbx_description
1 polymer ?
#
loop_
_entity_poly.entity_id
_entity_poly.type
_entity_poly.pdbx_seq_one_letter_code
_entity_poly.pdbx_strand_id
1 'polypeptide(L)'
;MDNSDGLREALTRGLADGGNLREELQALGECVLTSYYDAGVLIAALEKFVERPVPGGDEDPAFRELTRLFQSVLETDAFLQLTRRGIPLLLEAYDARLGHAEEREGDLLFALQMFARYGVEEGLDRVVAGAFNPALSDGYLWPAIFEQFKEEDPILSKLIRRLSKPLPGGFARVAFLDWTNRLVRKGTILKHPFNSPGGTELLQTWLASSDEDDFSFAHSATAAIPFVVEPARTQLLVLAMDHPDINVQMEAAWASARLGNDAGRKILARQCLDHNYSMAARAYLEELGLRDAIPKEADEPGFRAKARMCEWLSLPKEFGHPPDDIELFDARELHWTPTRDWRPVWLFKFRYAAEESDESLDVEEADAADDETGIGMVGSIIHSLADETNDRMSPLDIYALHCCWELKAKHDSRAPKVRSIEAGR
;
A
#
# COMPACT_ATOMS: atom_id res chain seq x y z
N MET A 1 20.14 26.80 20.77
CA MET A 1 18.84 27.50 20.73
C MET A 1 17.81 26.49 21.20
N ASP A 2 16.89 26.88 22.08
CA ASP A 2 15.80 25.97 22.45
C ASP A 2 14.98 25.66 21.19
N ASN A 3 14.60 24.39 21.00
CA ASN A 3 13.93 23.92 19.79
C ASN A 3 12.67 24.76 19.49
N SER A 4 11.96 25.11 20.56
CA SER A 4 10.74 25.89 20.53
C SER A 4 10.92 27.35 20.09
N ASP A 5 12.05 27.98 20.43
CA ASP A 5 12.35 29.35 20.01
C ASP A 5 12.69 29.38 18.52
N GLY A 6 13.43 28.38 18.03
CA GLY A 6 13.67 28.17 16.60
C GLY A 6 12.36 27.99 15.81
N LEU A 7 11.46 27.13 16.30
CA LEU A 7 10.14 26.92 15.71
C LEU A 7 9.30 28.19 15.67
N ARG A 8 9.26 28.96 16.77
CA ARG A 8 8.51 30.23 16.82
C ARG A 8 9.02 31.21 15.77
N GLU A 9 10.33 31.36 15.68
CA GLU A 9 10.96 32.27 14.73
C GLU A 9 10.67 31.87 13.28
N ALA A 10 10.79 30.58 12.95
CA ALA A 10 10.48 30.06 11.62
C ALA A 10 9.01 30.24 11.26
N LEU A 11 8.07 29.93 12.16
CA LEU A 11 6.63 30.16 11.94
C LEU A 11 6.33 31.65 11.73
N THR A 12 6.98 32.53 12.50
CA THR A 12 6.78 33.97 12.40
C THR A 12 7.28 34.52 11.06
N ARG A 13 8.49 34.13 10.64
CA ARG A 13 9.06 34.56 9.34
C ARG A 13 8.31 33.95 8.17
N GLY A 14 8.00 32.66 8.26
CA GLY A 14 7.32 31.89 7.21
C GLY A 14 5.89 32.34 6.94
N LEU A 15 5.19 32.85 7.96
CA LEU A 15 3.83 33.37 7.82
C LEU A 15 3.75 34.88 7.55
N ALA A 16 4.88 35.59 7.54
CA ALA A 16 4.91 37.01 7.17
C ALA A 16 4.57 37.23 5.69
N ASP A 17 4.25 38.47 5.31
CA ASP A 17 3.98 38.82 3.91
C ASP A 17 5.21 38.53 3.04
N GLY A 18 5.03 37.69 2.01
CA GLY A 18 6.12 37.21 1.15
C GLY A 18 7.03 36.15 1.79
N GLY A 19 6.71 35.68 3.01
CA GLY A 19 7.42 34.60 3.67
C GLY A 19 7.17 33.23 3.02
N ASN A 20 8.14 32.33 3.17
CA ASN A 20 8.05 30.94 2.71
C ASN A 20 8.15 29.99 3.91
N LEU A 21 7.00 29.53 4.41
CA LEU A 21 6.95 28.67 5.59
C LEU A 21 7.68 27.34 5.38
N ARG A 22 7.66 26.79 4.16
CA ARG A 22 8.35 25.52 3.86
C ARG A 22 9.86 25.66 4.02
N GLU A 23 10.45 26.70 3.43
CA GLU A 23 11.90 26.96 3.52
C GLU A 23 12.33 27.20 4.97
N GLU A 24 11.54 27.99 5.72
CA GLU A 24 11.82 28.29 7.13
C GLU A 24 11.79 27.03 8.01
N LEU A 25 10.81 26.14 7.80
CA LEU A 25 10.75 24.87 8.53
C LEU A 25 11.84 23.89 8.06
N GLN A 26 12.19 23.86 6.77
CA GLN A 26 13.26 23.01 6.25
C GLN A 26 14.62 23.42 6.83
N ALA A 27 14.86 24.72 7.00
CA ALA A 27 16.08 25.25 7.61
C ALA A 27 16.24 24.82 9.09
N LEU A 28 15.14 24.57 9.81
CA LEU A 28 15.17 24.01 11.16
C LEU A 28 15.50 22.51 11.20
N GLY A 29 15.28 21.79 10.09
CA GLY A 29 15.40 20.33 10.04
C GLY A 29 14.14 19.61 10.53
N GLU A 30 14.33 18.45 11.17
CA GLU A 30 13.21 17.66 11.71
C GLU A 30 12.60 18.34 12.95
N CYS A 31 11.42 18.94 12.77
CA CYS A 31 10.72 19.61 13.85
C CYS A 31 9.77 18.64 14.57
N VAL A 32 10.09 18.32 15.82
CA VAL A 32 9.27 17.47 16.69
C VAL A 32 8.66 18.32 17.81
N LEU A 33 7.34 18.24 17.98
CA LEU A 33 6.61 18.91 19.05
C LEU A 33 6.64 18.03 20.30
N THR A 34 7.43 18.46 21.29
CA THR A 34 7.71 17.68 22.51
C THR A 34 7.14 18.31 23.77
N SER A 35 6.65 19.54 23.70
CA SER A 35 6.22 20.26 24.89
C SER A 35 4.90 21.01 24.70
N TYR A 36 4.27 21.35 25.83
CA TYR A 36 3.14 22.28 25.88
C TYR A 36 3.49 23.64 25.24
N TYR A 37 4.75 24.06 25.36
CA TYR A 37 5.18 25.32 24.78
C TYR A 37 5.30 25.22 23.24
N ASP A 38 5.83 24.12 22.69
CA ASP A 38 5.86 23.87 21.25
C ASP A 38 4.46 23.90 20.63
N ALA A 39 3.51 23.18 21.26
CA ALA A 39 2.12 23.18 20.83
C ALA A 39 1.50 24.58 20.92
N GLY A 40 1.81 25.35 21.97
CA GLY A 40 1.38 26.74 22.12
C GLY A 40 1.91 27.66 21.01
N VAL A 41 3.15 27.44 20.58
CA VAL A 41 3.77 28.17 19.46
C VAL A 41 3.04 27.87 18.13
N LEU A 42 2.73 26.60 17.85
CA LEU A 42 1.95 26.22 16.67
C LEU A 42 0.52 26.79 16.72
N ILE A 43 -0.15 26.72 17.87
CA ILE A 43 -1.50 27.27 18.05
C ILE A 43 -1.54 28.77 17.76
N ALA A 44 -0.58 29.53 18.29
CA ALA A 44 -0.50 30.97 18.04
C ALA A 44 -0.25 31.30 16.55
N ALA A 45 0.47 30.43 15.83
CA ALA A 45 0.67 30.57 14.40
C ALA A 45 -0.63 30.27 13.62
N LEU A 46 -1.39 29.24 14.02
CA LEU A 46 -2.69 28.92 13.44
C LEU A 46 -3.72 30.03 13.66
N GLU A 47 -3.77 30.63 14.86
CA GLU A 47 -4.67 31.76 15.17
C GLU A 47 -4.47 32.91 14.18
N LYS A 48 -3.21 33.27 13.90
CA LYS A 48 -2.90 34.28 12.88
C LYS A 48 -3.22 33.81 11.46
N PHE A 49 -3.04 32.52 11.19
CA PHE A 49 -3.24 31.95 9.88
C PHE A 49 -4.72 31.92 9.47
N VAL A 50 -5.63 31.59 10.40
CA VAL A 50 -7.08 31.58 10.12
C VAL A 50 -7.65 32.97 9.86
N GLU A 51 -7.02 34.02 10.39
CA GLU A 51 -7.39 35.42 10.12
C GLU A 51 -7.01 35.88 8.70
N ARG A 52 -6.12 35.16 8.00
CA ARG A 52 -5.68 35.53 6.66
C ARG A 52 -6.75 35.16 5.62
N PRO A 53 -7.01 36.03 4.63
CA PRO A 53 -7.82 35.65 3.47
C PRO A 53 -7.24 34.41 2.79
N VAL A 54 -8.10 33.48 2.40
CA VAL A 54 -7.69 32.32 1.60
C VAL A 54 -7.24 32.84 0.23
N PRO A 55 -5.98 32.60 -0.18
CA PRO A 55 -5.50 33.08 -1.47
C PRO A 55 -6.29 32.39 -2.59
N GLY A 56 -6.76 33.16 -3.57
CA GLY A 56 -7.32 32.59 -4.81
C GLY A 56 -6.18 32.05 -5.66
N GLY A 57 -6.08 30.73 -5.79
CA GLY A 57 -5.01 30.04 -6.51
C GLY A 57 -4.76 28.62 -5.98
N ASP A 58 -3.97 27.88 -6.75
CA ASP A 58 -3.86 26.42 -6.66
C ASP A 58 -3.14 25.93 -5.40
N GLU A 59 -2.30 26.75 -4.77
CA GLU A 59 -1.55 26.31 -3.58
C GLU A 59 -1.59 27.32 -2.42
N ASP A 60 -1.74 26.77 -1.22
CA ASP A 60 -1.48 27.46 0.04
C ASP A 60 -0.47 26.63 0.83
N PRO A 61 0.82 26.72 0.48
CA PRO A 61 1.85 25.88 1.06
C PRO A 61 1.89 26.02 2.59
N ALA A 62 1.51 27.18 3.13
CA ALA A 62 1.46 27.40 4.56
C ALA A 62 0.42 26.50 5.26
N PHE A 63 -0.75 26.26 4.66
CA PHE A 63 -1.74 25.33 5.22
C PHE A 63 -1.18 23.92 5.35
N ARG A 64 -0.54 23.42 4.30
CA ARG A 64 0.06 22.08 4.27
C ARG A 64 1.17 21.94 5.32
N GLU A 65 2.06 22.93 5.41
CA GLU A 65 3.17 22.90 6.36
C GLU A 65 2.69 22.98 7.82
N LEU A 66 1.69 23.82 8.11
CA LEU A 66 1.07 23.88 9.44
C LEU A 66 0.39 22.55 9.81
N THR A 67 -0.29 21.92 8.85
CA THR A 67 -0.92 20.61 9.04
C THR A 67 0.12 19.52 9.30
N ARG A 68 1.25 19.55 8.60
CA ARG A 68 2.36 18.59 8.76
C ARG A 68 2.93 18.60 10.18
N LEU A 69 2.94 19.74 10.86
CA LEU A 69 3.41 19.82 12.25
C LEU A 69 2.55 19.01 13.23
N PHE A 70 1.26 18.77 12.93
CA PHE A 70 0.41 17.87 13.74
C PHE A 70 0.84 16.40 13.66
N GLN A 71 1.57 15.99 12.62
CA GLN A 71 2.09 14.62 12.52
C GLN A 71 3.27 14.35 13.46
N SER A 72 3.99 15.40 13.83
CA SER A 72 5.31 15.32 14.48
C SER A 72 5.21 15.51 16.01
N VAL A 73 4.13 15.01 16.61
CA VAL A 73 3.86 15.11 18.05
C VAL A 73 4.21 13.80 18.73
N LEU A 74 5.17 13.82 19.65
CA LEU A 74 5.59 12.64 20.41
C LEU A 74 5.05 12.61 21.84
N GLU A 75 4.85 13.79 22.44
CA GLU A 75 4.57 13.90 23.87
C GLU A 75 3.08 14.13 24.16
N THR A 76 2.60 13.50 25.24
CA THR A 76 1.18 13.51 25.62
C THR A 76 0.65 14.92 25.86
N ASP A 77 1.43 15.79 26.51
CA ASP A 77 1.00 17.15 26.84
C ASP A 77 0.81 18.02 25.60
N ALA A 78 1.74 17.94 24.65
CA ALA A 78 1.65 18.61 23.35
C ALA A 78 0.43 18.10 22.57
N PHE A 79 0.22 16.78 22.55
CA PHE A 79 -0.94 16.16 21.92
C PHE A 79 -2.26 16.69 22.50
N LEU A 80 -2.43 16.63 23.83
CA LEU A 80 -3.66 17.09 24.50
C LEU A 80 -3.96 18.57 24.23
N GLN A 81 -2.94 19.41 24.17
CA GLN A 81 -3.10 20.83 23.88
C GLN A 81 -3.52 21.06 22.42
N LEU A 82 -2.89 20.36 21.47
CA LEU A 82 -3.29 20.42 20.06
C LEU A 82 -4.71 19.86 19.87
N THR A 83 -5.09 18.78 20.54
CA THR A 83 -6.48 18.28 20.53
C THR A 83 -7.47 19.35 20.97
N ARG A 84 -7.18 20.05 22.08
CA ARG A 84 -8.11 21.02 22.68
C ARG A 84 -8.19 22.36 21.94
N ARG A 85 -7.09 22.84 21.37
CA ARG A 85 -7.01 24.19 20.78
C ARG A 85 -6.51 24.21 19.35
N GLY A 86 -5.55 23.34 19.01
CA GLY A 86 -5.00 23.25 17.66
C GLY A 86 -6.00 22.73 16.62
N ILE A 87 -6.66 21.60 16.91
CA ILE A 87 -7.61 20.98 15.98
C ILE A 87 -8.81 21.88 15.66
N PRO A 88 -9.44 22.57 16.63
CA PRO A 88 -10.47 23.56 16.30
C PRO A 88 -10.03 24.64 15.29
N LEU A 89 -8.80 25.16 15.42
CA LEU A 89 -8.26 26.14 14.47
C LEU A 89 -7.93 25.51 13.12
N LEU A 90 -7.42 24.28 13.11
CA LEU A 90 -7.17 23.56 11.86
C LEU A 90 -8.48 23.23 11.12
N LEU A 91 -9.56 22.95 11.84
CA LEU A 91 -10.90 22.78 11.29
C LEU A 91 -11.42 24.07 10.65
N GLU A 92 -11.24 25.21 11.31
CA GLU A 92 -11.59 26.52 10.75
C GLU A 92 -10.78 26.82 9.47
N ALA A 93 -9.46 26.57 9.49
CA ALA A 93 -8.61 26.70 8.32
C ALA A 93 -9.05 25.77 7.17
N TYR A 94 -9.42 24.52 7.48
CA TYR A 94 -9.93 23.55 6.51
C TYR A 94 -11.24 24.02 5.89
N ASP A 95 -12.22 24.41 6.72
CA ASP A 95 -13.55 24.82 6.26
C ASP A 95 -13.46 26.06 5.35
N ALA A 96 -12.57 27.02 5.67
CA ALA A 96 -12.34 28.19 4.83
C ALA A 96 -11.82 27.85 3.42
N ARG A 97 -11.18 26.69 3.25
CA ARG A 97 -10.56 26.23 1.99
C ARG A 97 -11.45 25.28 1.19
N LEU A 98 -12.57 24.81 1.75
CA LEU A 98 -13.50 23.89 1.06
C LEU A 98 -14.09 24.45 -0.24
N GLY A 99 -14.19 25.77 -0.37
CA GLY A 99 -14.66 26.41 -1.61
C GLY A 99 -13.74 26.21 -2.82
N HIS A 100 -12.51 25.76 -2.58
CA HIS A 100 -11.45 25.49 -3.56
C HIS A 100 -10.94 24.06 -3.41
N ALA A 101 -11.86 23.11 -3.21
CA ALA A 101 -11.48 21.74 -2.86
C ALA A 101 -10.79 21.00 -4.01
N GLU A 102 -11.18 21.27 -5.27
CA GLU A 102 -10.58 20.62 -6.44
C GLU A 102 -9.11 21.01 -6.60
N GLU A 103 -8.79 22.31 -6.43
CA GLU A 103 -7.40 22.77 -6.53
C GLU A 103 -6.55 22.35 -5.32
N ARG A 104 -7.19 21.96 -4.21
CA ARG A 104 -6.53 21.74 -2.91
C ARG A 104 -6.76 20.35 -2.33
N GLU A 105 -7.12 19.39 -3.18
CA GLU A 105 -7.54 18.05 -2.77
C GLU A 105 -6.52 17.43 -1.81
N GLY A 106 -5.25 17.38 -2.21
CA GLY A 106 -4.19 16.73 -1.43
C GLY A 106 -3.98 17.35 -0.04
N ASP A 107 -4.05 18.67 0.09
CA ASP A 107 -3.86 19.35 1.37
C ASP A 107 -5.07 19.18 2.29
N LEU A 108 -6.28 19.21 1.73
CA LEU A 108 -7.51 18.97 2.48
C LEU A 108 -7.60 17.51 2.97
N LEU A 109 -7.27 16.54 2.13
CA LEU A 109 -7.21 15.13 2.53
C LEU A 109 -6.14 14.88 3.59
N PHE A 110 -5.01 15.57 3.51
CA PHE A 110 -3.98 15.51 4.55
C PHE A 110 -4.47 16.06 5.89
N ALA A 111 -5.27 17.13 5.89
CA ALA A 111 -5.93 17.62 7.10
C ALA A 111 -6.99 16.63 7.63
N LEU A 112 -7.77 15.97 6.76
CA LEU A 112 -8.69 14.90 7.17
C LEU A 112 -7.96 13.74 7.87
N GLN A 113 -6.76 13.39 7.41
CA GLN A 113 -5.92 12.40 8.08
C GLN A 113 -5.57 12.86 9.51
N MET A 114 -5.29 14.15 9.72
CA MET A 114 -5.02 14.68 11.06
C MET A 114 -6.27 14.65 11.93
N PHE A 115 -7.44 14.98 11.39
CA PHE A 115 -8.70 14.86 12.12
C PHE A 115 -8.99 13.42 12.55
N ALA A 116 -8.74 12.46 11.66
CA ALA A 116 -8.86 11.04 11.97
C ALA A 116 -7.87 10.60 13.07
N ARG A 117 -6.60 11.02 12.98
CA ARG A 117 -5.55 10.71 13.97
C ARG A 117 -5.84 11.25 15.37
N TYR A 118 -6.43 12.44 15.46
CA TYR A 118 -6.73 13.07 16.74
C TYR A 118 -8.07 12.62 17.34
N GLY A 119 -8.96 12.02 16.54
CA GLY A 119 -10.16 11.35 17.01
C GLY A 119 -11.21 12.24 17.69
N VAL A 120 -11.24 13.54 17.38
CA VAL A 120 -12.26 14.46 17.90
C VAL A 120 -13.55 14.39 17.07
N GLU A 121 -14.70 14.65 17.69
CA GLU A 121 -16.02 14.48 17.08
C GLU A 121 -16.24 15.41 15.87
N GLU A 122 -15.86 16.67 15.99
CA GLU A 122 -15.98 17.65 14.91
C GLU A 122 -15.07 17.29 13.74
N GLY A 123 -13.93 16.67 14.01
CA GLY A 123 -13.02 16.13 13.00
C GLY A 123 -13.61 14.94 12.27
N LEU A 124 -14.27 14.04 13.00
CA LEU A 124 -15.04 12.94 12.42
C LEU A 124 -16.13 13.45 11.47
N ASP A 125 -16.81 14.56 11.78
CA ASP A 125 -17.78 15.18 10.88
C ASP A 125 -17.15 15.58 9.53
N ARG A 126 -15.93 16.13 9.53
CA ARG A 126 -15.21 16.53 8.31
C ARG A 126 -14.72 15.33 7.52
N VAL A 127 -14.23 14.27 8.19
CA VAL A 127 -13.87 13.01 7.52
C VAL A 127 -15.09 12.42 6.80
N VAL A 128 -16.24 12.40 7.45
CA VAL A 128 -17.49 11.92 6.82
C VAL A 128 -17.90 12.82 5.67
N ALA A 129 -17.90 14.14 5.84
CA ALA A 129 -18.26 15.08 4.78
C ALA A 129 -17.32 14.98 3.57
N GLY A 130 -16.01 14.84 3.80
CA GLY A 130 -15.01 14.65 2.75
C GLY A 130 -15.24 13.40 1.92
N ALA A 131 -15.64 12.29 2.55
CA ALA A 131 -15.89 11.03 1.84
C ALA A 131 -17.08 11.11 0.87
N PHE A 132 -17.95 12.11 1.04
CA PHE A 132 -19.08 12.38 0.14
C PHE A 132 -18.88 13.62 -0.74
N ASN A 133 -17.77 14.33 -0.60
CA ASN A 133 -17.47 15.50 -1.42
C ASN A 133 -16.84 15.04 -2.74
N PRO A 134 -17.45 15.30 -3.91
CA PRO A 134 -16.90 14.88 -5.21
C PRO A 134 -15.47 15.34 -5.47
N ALA A 135 -15.08 16.51 -4.96
CA ALA A 135 -13.74 17.07 -5.13
C ALA A 135 -12.68 16.40 -4.23
N LEU A 136 -13.09 15.56 -3.27
CA LEU A 136 -12.19 14.89 -2.32
C LEU A 136 -12.32 13.37 -2.36
N SER A 137 -13.46 12.84 -2.83
CA SER A 137 -13.78 11.42 -2.72
C SER A 137 -12.89 10.53 -3.58
N ASP A 138 -12.21 11.07 -4.60
CA ASP A 138 -11.33 10.30 -5.47
C ASP A 138 -9.85 10.36 -5.08
N GLY A 139 -9.48 11.16 -4.07
CA GLY A 139 -8.07 11.31 -3.73
C GLY A 139 -7.44 10.12 -3.02
N TYR A 140 -6.18 9.85 -3.34
CA TYR A 140 -5.45 8.63 -2.97
C TYR A 140 -5.17 8.43 -1.47
N LEU A 141 -5.41 9.45 -0.62
CA LEU A 141 -5.09 9.41 0.82
C LEU A 141 -6.14 8.68 1.68
N TRP A 142 -7.30 8.29 1.12
CA TRP A 142 -8.37 7.63 1.90
C TRP A 142 -7.95 6.38 2.68
N PRO A 143 -7.11 5.46 2.15
CA PRO A 143 -6.60 4.33 2.93
C PRO A 143 -5.85 4.80 4.19
N ALA A 144 -5.00 5.80 4.07
CA ALA A 144 -4.23 6.36 5.18
C ALA A 144 -5.11 7.08 6.21
N ILE A 145 -6.20 7.73 5.77
CA ILE A 145 -7.20 8.37 6.65
C ILE A 145 -7.94 7.29 7.46
N PHE A 146 -8.44 6.24 6.82
CA PHE A 146 -9.16 5.18 7.53
C PHE A 146 -8.27 4.37 8.48
N GLU A 147 -7.00 4.18 8.14
CA GLU A 147 -6.03 3.51 9.01
C GLU A 147 -5.71 4.26 10.32
N GLN A 148 -6.08 5.54 10.44
CA GLN A 148 -5.93 6.26 11.71
C GLN A 148 -6.92 5.79 12.78
N PHE A 149 -8.06 5.21 12.39
CA PHE A 149 -9.08 4.72 13.32
C PHE A 149 -8.75 3.30 13.76
N LYS A 150 -8.33 3.16 15.02
CA LYS A 150 -7.94 1.89 15.64
C LYS A 150 -9.15 1.10 16.10
N GLU A 151 -8.94 -0.20 16.33
CA GLU A 151 -10.00 -1.15 16.69
C GLU A 151 -10.65 -0.80 18.03
N GLU A 152 -9.91 -0.19 18.94
CA GLU A 152 -10.36 0.23 20.27
C GLU A 152 -11.00 1.62 20.30
N ASP A 153 -10.98 2.36 19.19
CA ASP A 153 -11.44 3.75 19.17
C ASP A 153 -12.96 3.84 19.38
N PRO A 154 -13.44 4.63 20.35
CA PRO A 154 -14.87 4.72 20.65
C PRO A 154 -15.69 5.31 19.49
N ILE A 155 -15.04 6.09 18.61
CA ILE A 155 -15.66 6.73 17.45
C ILE A 155 -15.79 5.79 16.24
N LEU A 156 -15.11 4.64 16.23
CA LEU A 156 -15.07 3.70 15.11
C LEU A 156 -16.47 3.29 14.66
N SER A 157 -17.29 2.83 15.61
CA SER A 157 -18.67 2.40 15.36
C SER A 157 -19.54 3.52 14.79
N LYS A 158 -19.29 4.76 15.20
CA LYS A 158 -20.00 5.95 14.72
C LYS A 158 -19.61 6.31 13.29
N LEU A 159 -18.31 6.27 12.97
CA LEU A 159 -17.81 6.47 11.60
C LEU A 159 -18.46 5.48 10.63
N ILE A 160 -18.34 4.18 10.93
CA ILE A 160 -18.86 3.10 10.08
C ILE A 160 -20.36 3.30 9.84
N ARG A 161 -21.13 3.57 10.89
CA ARG A 161 -22.58 3.80 10.77
C ARG A 161 -22.90 4.98 9.83
N ARG A 162 -22.12 6.06 9.87
CA ARG A 162 -22.33 7.26 9.05
C ARG A 162 -21.95 7.05 7.58
N LEU A 163 -20.93 6.23 7.31
CA LEU A 163 -20.50 5.88 5.95
C LEU A 163 -21.23 4.68 5.36
N SER A 164 -22.06 3.96 6.13
CA SER A 164 -22.75 2.77 5.63
C SER A 164 -23.99 3.09 4.78
N LYS A 165 -24.62 4.25 4.98
CA LYS A 165 -25.90 4.62 4.35
C LYS A 165 -26.07 6.15 4.20
N PRO A 166 -25.85 6.73 3.00
CA PRO A 166 -25.35 6.08 1.78
C PRO A 166 -23.88 5.65 1.92
N LEU A 167 -23.38 4.86 0.96
CA LEU A 167 -21.94 4.56 0.83
C LEU A 167 -21.21 5.78 0.20
N PRO A 168 -19.93 6.03 0.53
CA PRO A 168 -19.13 7.15 -0.01
C PRO A 168 -19.10 7.23 -1.54
N GLY A 169 -18.61 8.34 -2.12
CA GLY A 169 -18.28 8.40 -3.55
C GLY A 169 -16.87 7.89 -3.84
N GLY A 170 -16.53 7.78 -5.13
CA GLY A 170 -15.15 7.69 -5.60
C GLY A 170 -14.25 6.61 -4.97
N PHE A 171 -12.94 6.87 -4.99
CA PHE A 171 -11.93 6.02 -4.34
C PHE A 171 -12.11 5.86 -2.83
N ALA A 172 -12.70 6.84 -2.13
CA ALA A 172 -13.04 6.78 -0.71
C ALA A 172 -13.91 5.56 -0.40
N ARG A 173 -14.78 5.18 -1.33
CA ARG A 173 -15.64 4.00 -1.20
C ARG A 173 -14.84 2.70 -1.22
N VAL A 174 -13.87 2.59 -2.12
CA VAL A 174 -12.99 1.41 -2.26
C VAL A 174 -12.11 1.29 -1.02
N ALA A 175 -11.49 2.39 -0.59
CA ALA A 175 -10.71 2.42 0.65
C ALA A 175 -11.55 2.03 1.88
N PHE A 176 -12.82 2.46 1.93
CA PHE A 176 -13.75 2.08 3.01
C PHE A 176 -14.10 0.59 2.96
N LEU A 177 -14.28 0.02 1.76
CA LEU A 177 -14.47 -1.41 1.55
C LEU A 177 -13.28 -2.21 2.11
N ASP A 178 -12.05 -1.91 1.68
CA ASP A 178 -10.84 -2.62 2.13
C ASP A 178 -10.62 -2.52 3.63
N TRP A 179 -10.83 -1.33 4.17
CA TRP A 179 -10.71 -1.12 5.60
C TRP A 179 -11.76 -1.94 6.36
N THR A 180 -13.02 -1.96 5.92
CA THR A 180 -14.07 -2.75 6.60
C THR A 180 -13.94 -4.26 6.39
N ASN A 181 -13.36 -4.73 5.27
CA ASN A 181 -12.93 -6.11 5.05
C ASN A 181 -11.92 -6.55 6.14
N ARG A 182 -10.91 -5.72 6.41
CA ARG A 182 -9.92 -5.99 7.47
C ARG A 182 -10.57 -6.05 8.85
N LEU A 183 -11.44 -5.08 9.18
CA LEU A 183 -12.12 -5.03 10.48
C LEU A 183 -13.03 -6.25 10.72
N VAL A 184 -13.79 -6.69 9.72
CA VAL A 184 -14.67 -7.86 9.87
C VAL A 184 -13.88 -9.17 9.92
N ARG A 185 -12.75 -9.28 9.18
CA ARG A 185 -11.86 -10.45 9.23
C ARG A 185 -11.24 -10.64 10.62
N LYS A 186 -10.89 -9.53 11.30
CA LYS A 186 -10.39 -9.52 12.68
C LYS A 186 -11.49 -9.68 13.74
N GLY A 187 -12.76 -9.57 13.36
CA GLY A 187 -13.89 -9.63 14.29
C GLY A 187 -14.16 -8.33 15.04
N THR A 188 -13.52 -7.22 14.66
CA THR A 188 -13.74 -5.88 15.25
C THR A 188 -15.16 -5.39 14.98
N ILE A 189 -15.72 -5.71 13.81
CA ILE A 189 -17.12 -5.46 13.47
C ILE A 189 -17.82 -6.75 13.08
N LEU A 190 -19.12 -6.86 13.40
CA LEU A 190 -19.92 -8.04 13.10
C LEU A 190 -20.72 -7.92 11.79
N LYS A 191 -21.03 -6.70 11.37
CA LYS A 191 -21.83 -6.44 10.17
C LYS A 191 -21.03 -5.62 9.18
N HIS A 192 -20.82 -6.19 8.00
CA HIS A 192 -20.15 -5.51 6.90
C HIS A 192 -21.05 -4.40 6.31
N PRO A 193 -20.56 -3.16 6.10
CA PRO A 193 -21.36 -2.05 5.53
C PRO A 193 -21.94 -2.34 4.16
N PHE A 194 -21.19 -3.08 3.32
CA PHE A 194 -21.62 -3.46 1.97
C PHE A 194 -22.63 -4.63 1.97
N ASN A 195 -22.94 -5.20 3.14
CA ASN A 195 -24.07 -6.13 3.29
C ASN A 195 -25.40 -5.35 3.40
N SER A 196 -25.75 -4.66 2.31
CA SER A 196 -26.97 -3.90 2.10
C SER A 196 -27.31 -3.90 0.60
N PRO A 197 -28.57 -3.63 0.18
CA PRO A 197 -28.95 -3.69 -1.23
C PRO A 197 -28.05 -2.88 -2.18
N GLY A 198 -27.79 -1.61 -1.84
CA GLY A 198 -26.90 -0.76 -2.65
C GLY A 198 -25.43 -1.16 -2.55
N GLY A 199 -25.00 -1.74 -1.43
CA GLY A 199 -23.65 -2.31 -1.32
C GLY A 199 -23.47 -3.53 -2.21
N THR A 200 -24.43 -4.47 -2.20
CA THR A 200 -24.36 -5.69 -3.01
C THR A 200 -24.48 -5.41 -4.51
N GLU A 201 -25.30 -4.45 -4.92
CA GLU A 201 -25.41 -4.00 -6.31
C GLU A 201 -24.08 -3.43 -6.83
N LEU A 202 -23.41 -2.66 -5.98
CA LEU A 202 -22.09 -2.12 -6.31
C LEU A 202 -21.01 -3.21 -6.39
N LEU A 203 -20.96 -4.13 -5.41
CA LEU A 203 -20.03 -5.26 -5.45
C LEU A 203 -20.24 -6.07 -6.74
N GLN A 204 -21.50 -6.29 -7.13
CA GLN A 204 -21.85 -6.95 -8.38
C GLN A 204 -21.35 -6.17 -9.61
N THR A 205 -21.42 -4.84 -9.59
CA THR A 205 -20.93 -4.00 -10.69
C THR A 205 -19.43 -4.19 -10.90
N TRP A 206 -18.63 -4.11 -9.81
CA TRP A 206 -17.18 -4.33 -9.89
C TRP A 206 -16.82 -5.74 -10.33
N LEU A 207 -17.49 -6.78 -9.80
CA LEU A 207 -17.23 -8.17 -10.17
C LEU A 207 -17.71 -8.55 -11.58
N ALA A 208 -18.58 -7.75 -12.19
CA ALA A 208 -19.04 -7.95 -13.56
C ALA A 208 -18.23 -7.11 -14.57
N SER A 209 -17.34 -6.24 -14.11
CA SER A 209 -16.47 -5.45 -14.98
C SER A 209 -15.44 -6.36 -15.66
N SER A 210 -15.18 -6.07 -16.92
CA SER A 210 -14.08 -6.65 -17.70
C SER A 210 -12.98 -5.63 -17.96
N ASP A 211 -13.10 -4.44 -17.37
CA ASP A 211 -12.09 -3.38 -17.45
C ASP A 211 -10.98 -3.69 -16.45
N GLU A 212 -9.73 -3.73 -16.90
CA GLU A 212 -8.58 -4.07 -16.05
C GLU A 212 -8.36 -3.03 -14.96
N ASP A 213 -8.73 -1.77 -15.20
CA ASP A 213 -8.66 -0.69 -14.22
C ASP A 213 -9.56 -0.97 -13.00
N ASP A 214 -10.64 -1.72 -13.19
CA ASP A 214 -11.59 -2.12 -12.15
C ASP A 214 -11.18 -3.40 -11.39
N PHE A 215 -10.16 -4.15 -11.85
CA PHE A 215 -9.82 -5.46 -11.27
C PHE A 215 -9.39 -5.34 -9.80
N SER A 216 -8.70 -4.26 -9.45
CA SER A 216 -8.37 -3.98 -8.05
C SER A 216 -9.62 -3.82 -7.17
N PHE A 217 -10.69 -3.22 -7.69
CA PHE A 217 -11.95 -3.05 -6.99
C PHE A 217 -12.72 -4.37 -6.90
N ALA A 218 -12.68 -5.19 -7.96
CA ALA A 218 -13.24 -6.54 -7.99
C ALA A 218 -12.55 -7.45 -6.95
N HIS A 219 -11.24 -7.32 -6.78
CA HIS A 219 -10.48 -8.03 -5.76
C HIS A 219 -10.95 -7.64 -4.34
N SER A 220 -11.02 -6.34 -4.05
CA SER A 220 -11.59 -5.81 -2.80
C SER A 220 -13.03 -6.26 -2.56
N ALA A 221 -13.85 -6.32 -3.62
CA ALA A 221 -15.24 -6.76 -3.55
C ALA A 221 -15.36 -8.24 -3.18
N THR A 222 -14.47 -9.05 -3.71
CA THR A 222 -14.43 -10.50 -3.46
C THR A 222 -14.13 -10.82 -2.00
N ALA A 223 -13.21 -10.06 -1.39
CA ALA A 223 -12.88 -10.20 0.03
C ALA A 223 -14.08 -9.95 0.97
N ALA A 224 -15.10 -9.20 0.53
CA ALA A 224 -16.30 -8.92 1.30
C ALA A 224 -17.36 -10.04 1.25
N ILE A 225 -17.29 -10.93 0.25
CA ILE A 225 -18.32 -11.95 -0.04
C ILE A 225 -18.67 -12.81 1.18
N PRO A 226 -17.71 -13.30 2.02
CA PRO A 226 -18.04 -14.11 3.19
C PRO A 226 -18.97 -13.43 4.20
N PHE A 227 -19.04 -12.09 4.16
CA PHE A 227 -19.78 -11.26 5.12
C PHE A 227 -21.10 -10.70 4.55
N VAL A 228 -21.44 -11.07 3.31
CA VAL A 228 -22.72 -10.78 2.66
C VAL A 228 -23.71 -11.91 2.94
N VAL A 229 -25.00 -11.59 3.08
CA VAL A 229 -26.06 -12.59 3.29
C VAL A 229 -26.63 -13.12 1.97
N GLU A 230 -27.28 -14.29 2.03
CA GLU A 230 -28.02 -14.82 0.87
C GLU A 230 -29.23 -13.94 0.51
N PRO A 231 -29.66 -13.93 -0.77
CA PRO A 231 -29.10 -14.69 -1.91
C PRO A 231 -27.93 -13.98 -2.63
N ALA A 232 -27.61 -12.74 -2.26
CA ALA A 232 -26.60 -11.93 -2.95
C ALA A 232 -25.21 -12.59 -2.88
N ARG A 233 -24.84 -13.18 -1.75
CA ARG A 233 -23.56 -13.87 -1.59
C ARG A 233 -23.30 -14.94 -2.67
N THR A 234 -24.28 -15.79 -2.94
CA THR A 234 -24.15 -16.83 -3.98
C THR A 234 -23.90 -16.22 -5.36
N GLN A 235 -24.61 -15.14 -5.70
CA GLN A 235 -24.48 -14.47 -7.00
C GLN A 235 -23.10 -13.81 -7.14
N LEU A 236 -22.64 -13.10 -6.11
CA LEU A 236 -21.32 -12.47 -6.10
C LEU A 236 -20.21 -13.51 -6.20
N LEU A 237 -20.34 -14.65 -5.52
CA LEU A 237 -19.35 -15.71 -5.58
C LEU A 237 -19.23 -16.33 -6.97
N VAL A 238 -20.35 -16.49 -7.69
CA VAL A 238 -20.33 -16.96 -9.08
C VAL A 238 -19.56 -15.97 -9.96
N LEU A 239 -19.87 -14.67 -9.87
CA LEU A 239 -19.17 -13.64 -10.64
C LEU A 239 -17.66 -13.62 -10.34
N ALA A 240 -17.29 -13.68 -9.06
CA ALA A 240 -15.88 -13.66 -8.67
C ALA A 240 -15.10 -14.91 -9.11
N MET A 241 -15.75 -16.08 -9.14
CA MET A 241 -15.12 -17.33 -9.63
C MET A 241 -14.95 -17.35 -11.15
N ASP A 242 -15.82 -16.67 -11.89
CA ASP A 242 -15.80 -16.58 -13.35
C ASP A 242 -15.08 -15.30 -13.86
N HIS A 243 -14.47 -14.53 -12.95
CA HIS A 243 -13.83 -13.25 -13.27
C HIS A 243 -12.57 -13.45 -14.14
N PRO A 244 -12.25 -12.56 -15.10
CA PRO A 244 -11.06 -12.70 -15.95
C PRO A 244 -9.73 -12.66 -15.18
N ASP A 245 -9.62 -11.82 -14.15
CA ASP A 245 -8.43 -11.75 -13.29
C ASP A 245 -8.32 -12.94 -12.32
N ILE A 246 -7.15 -13.57 -12.34
CA ILE A 246 -6.82 -14.73 -11.51
C ILE A 246 -6.70 -14.40 -10.02
N ASN A 247 -6.29 -13.18 -9.65
CA ASN A 247 -6.22 -12.79 -8.24
C ASN A 247 -7.64 -12.68 -7.65
N VAL A 248 -8.59 -12.14 -8.42
CA VAL A 248 -10.03 -12.16 -8.07
C VAL A 248 -10.52 -13.61 -7.91
N GLN A 249 -10.20 -14.51 -8.84
CA GLN A 249 -10.58 -15.92 -8.73
C GLN A 249 -9.97 -16.60 -7.48
N MET A 250 -8.71 -16.28 -7.13
CA MET A 250 -8.06 -16.80 -5.93
C MET A 250 -8.70 -16.28 -4.65
N GLU A 251 -9.00 -14.98 -4.56
CA GLU A 251 -9.73 -14.40 -3.44
C GLU A 251 -11.15 -15.01 -3.35
N ALA A 252 -11.77 -15.37 -4.48
CA ALA A 252 -13.06 -16.05 -4.52
C ALA A 252 -12.95 -17.48 -3.98
N ALA A 253 -11.87 -18.19 -4.33
CA ALA A 253 -11.55 -19.50 -3.79
C ALA A 253 -11.33 -19.45 -2.27
N TRP A 254 -10.64 -18.43 -1.77
CA TRP A 254 -10.53 -18.15 -0.33
C TRP A 254 -11.90 -17.89 0.30
N ALA A 255 -12.72 -17.01 -0.28
CA ALA A 255 -14.05 -16.68 0.24
C ALA A 255 -14.95 -17.93 0.31
N SER A 256 -14.93 -18.76 -0.74
CA SER A 256 -15.66 -20.02 -0.83
C SER A 256 -15.19 -21.02 0.24
N ALA A 257 -13.87 -21.20 0.40
CA ALA A 257 -13.30 -22.08 1.41
C ALA A 257 -13.62 -21.60 2.84
N ARG A 258 -13.57 -20.29 3.09
CA ARG A 258 -13.97 -19.67 4.38
C ARG A 258 -15.42 -19.95 4.74
N LEU A 259 -16.30 -20.04 3.74
CA LEU A 259 -17.71 -20.41 3.90
C LEU A 259 -17.92 -21.93 4.08
N GLY A 260 -16.84 -22.72 4.12
CA GLY A 260 -16.88 -24.17 4.29
C GLY A 260 -17.11 -24.96 3.00
N ASN A 261 -17.01 -24.32 1.82
CA ASN A 261 -17.16 -25.02 0.55
C ASN A 261 -15.84 -25.66 0.09
N ASP A 262 -15.87 -26.98 -0.10
CA ASP A 262 -14.72 -27.78 -0.53
C ASP A 262 -14.22 -27.43 -1.94
N ALA A 263 -15.07 -26.84 -2.79
CA ALA A 263 -14.66 -26.37 -4.11
C ALA A 263 -13.57 -25.28 -4.03
N GLY A 264 -13.73 -24.29 -3.13
CA GLY A 264 -12.73 -23.25 -2.90
C GLY A 264 -11.40 -23.83 -2.40
N ARG A 265 -11.47 -24.78 -1.46
CA ARG A 265 -10.29 -25.51 -0.95
C ARG A 265 -9.52 -26.20 -2.08
N LYS A 266 -10.22 -26.89 -2.98
CA LYS A 266 -9.61 -27.59 -4.11
C LYS A 266 -8.96 -26.65 -5.12
N ILE A 267 -9.58 -25.51 -5.40
CA ILE A 267 -9.01 -24.49 -6.27
C ILE A 267 -7.72 -23.96 -5.66
N LEU A 268 -7.72 -23.54 -4.39
CA LEU A 268 -6.51 -23.07 -3.71
C LEU A 268 -5.40 -24.14 -3.67
N ALA A 269 -5.75 -25.40 -3.38
CA ALA A 269 -4.79 -26.50 -3.39
C ALA A 269 -4.17 -26.72 -4.78
N ARG A 270 -4.96 -26.56 -5.85
CA ARG A 270 -4.44 -26.58 -7.22
C ARG A 270 -3.52 -25.38 -7.49
N GLN A 271 -3.89 -24.18 -7.06
CA GLN A 271 -3.06 -22.98 -7.24
C GLN A 271 -1.75 -23.03 -6.45
N CYS A 272 -1.66 -23.83 -5.38
CA CYS A 272 -0.39 -24.13 -4.72
C CYS A 272 0.64 -24.79 -5.64
N LEU A 273 0.22 -25.40 -6.76
CA LEU A 273 1.08 -26.03 -7.75
C LEU A 273 1.43 -25.12 -8.93
N ASP A 274 0.89 -23.90 -8.97
CA ASP A 274 1.29 -22.87 -9.93
C ASP A 274 2.38 -22.00 -9.31
N HIS A 275 3.55 -21.91 -9.93
CA HIS A 275 4.67 -21.13 -9.37
C HIS A 275 4.33 -19.65 -9.21
N ASN A 276 3.48 -19.10 -10.08
CA ASN A 276 3.12 -17.68 -10.06
C ASN A 276 2.20 -17.33 -8.89
N TYR A 277 1.41 -18.30 -8.44
CA TYR A 277 0.35 -18.10 -7.43
C TYR A 277 0.52 -18.93 -6.15
N SER A 278 1.52 -19.82 -6.11
CA SER A 278 1.67 -20.79 -5.03
C SER A 278 1.80 -20.14 -3.66
N MET A 279 2.60 -19.07 -3.55
CA MET A 279 2.83 -18.41 -2.27
C MET A 279 1.55 -17.78 -1.70
N ALA A 280 0.77 -17.10 -2.54
CA ALA A 280 -0.52 -16.53 -2.16
C ALA A 280 -1.55 -17.61 -1.79
N ALA A 281 -1.71 -18.63 -2.64
CA ALA A 281 -2.65 -19.74 -2.40
C ALA A 281 -2.33 -20.50 -1.10
N ARG A 282 -1.05 -20.70 -0.81
CA ARG A 282 -0.59 -21.28 0.46
C ARG A 282 -0.95 -20.39 1.64
N ALA A 283 -0.66 -19.09 1.56
CA ALA A 283 -1.01 -18.14 2.61
C ALA A 283 -2.51 -18.17 2.94
N TYR A 284 -3.38 -18.26 1.92
CA TYR A 284 -4.82 -18.43 2.10
C TYR A 284 -5.19 -19.74 2.80
N LEU A 285 -4.65 -20.88 2.37
CA LEU A 285 -4.90 -22.16 3.05
C LEU A 285 -4.40 -22.14 4.49
N GLU A 286 -3.26 -21.51 4.76
CA GLU A 286 -2.72 -21.35 6.11
C GLU A 286 -3.61 -20.47 6.98
N GLU A 287 -4.07 -19.32 6.48
CA GLU A 287 -5.00 -18.43 7.19
C GLU A 287 -6.29 -19.17 7.58
N LEU A 288 -6.81 -20.01 6.69
CA LEU A 288 -8.02 -20.79 6.90
C LEU A 288 -7.81 -22.01 7.80
N GLY A 289 -6.57 -22.28 8.24
CA GLY A 289 -6.24 -23.47 9.03
C GLY A 289 -6.28 -24.79 8.22
N LEU A 290 -6.21 -24.70 6.89
CA LEU A 290 -6.31 -25.81 5.93
C LEU A 290 -4.93 -26.23 5.39
N ARG A 291 -3.91 -26.24 6.26
CA ARG A 291 -2.52 -26.61 5.88
C ARG A 291 -2.41 -28.01 5.30
N ASP A 292 -3.26 -28.92 5.74
CA ASP A 292 -3.33 -30.30 5.24
C ASP A 292 -3.77 -30.39 3.77
N ALA A 293 -4.34 -29.32 3.22
CA ALA A 293 -4.75 -29.22 1.82
C ALA A 293 -3.60 -28.84 0.88
N ILE A 294 -2.48 -28.34 1.41
CA ILE A 294 -1.32 -27.94 0.61
C ILE A 294 -0.67 -29.22 0.05
N PRO A 295 -0.54 -29.35 -1.28
CA PRO A 295 0.13 -30.50 -1.89
C PRO A 295 1.60 -30.59 -1.46
N LYS A 296 2.13 -31.81 -1.29
CA LYS A 296 3.52 -32.02 -0.84
C LYS A 296 4.53 -31.55 -1.87
N GLU A 297 4.16 -31.59 -3.14
CA GLU A 297 4.93 -31.09 -4.28
C GLU A 297 5.21 -29.59 -4.12
N ALA A 298 4.26 -28.83 -3.57
CA ALA A 298 4.45 -27.41 -3.29
C ALA A 298 5.49 -27.17 -2.18
N ASP A 299 5.80 -28.16 -1.35
CA ASP A 299 6.81 -28.08 -0.30
C ASP A 299 8.22 -28.49 -0.76
N GLU A 300 8.37 -28.98 -1.99
CA GLU A 300 9.68 -29.32 -2.53
C GLU A 300 10.59 -28.07 -2.56
N PRO A 301 11.84 -28.14 -2.06
CA PRO A 301 12.69 -26.97 -1.93
C PRO A 301 12.90 -26.18 -3.22
N GLY A 302 13.06 -26.89 -4.35
CA GLY A 302 13.23 -26.27 -5.67
C GLY A 302 11.95 -25.59 -6.16
N PHE A 303 10.80 -26.22 -5.98
CA PHE A 303 9.50 -25.63 -6.30
C PHE A 303 9.27 -24.36 -5.48
N ARG A 304 9.49 -24.44 -4.15
CA ARG A 304 9.37 -23.28 -3.25
C ARG A 304 10.31 -22.15 -3.63
N ALA A 305 11.55 -22.47 -4.00
CA ALA A 305 12.50 -21.46 -4.45
C ALA A 305 11.98 -20.76 -5.71
N LYS A 306 11.48 -21.51 -6.70
CA LYS A 306 10.93 -20.96 -7.94
C LYS A 306 9.69 -20.09 -7.69
N ALA A 307 8.74 -20.56 -6.88
CA ALA A 307 7.54 -19.80 -6.53
C ALA A 307 7.86 -18.49 -5.78
N ARG A 308 8.86 -18.50 -4.90
CA ARG A 308 9.33 -17.28 -4.22
C ARG A 308 10.02 -16.30 -5.18
N MET A 309 10.69 -16.79 -6.22
CA MET A 309 11.23 -15.92 -7.25
C MET A 309 10.09 -15.25 -8.04
N CYS A 310 9.07 -16.01 -8.47
CA CYS A 310 7.89 -15.45 -9.11
C CYS A 310 7.23 -14.36 -8.24
N GLU A 311 6.95 -14.67 -6.97
CA GLU A 311 6.37 -13.70 -6.02
C GLU A 311 7.21 -12.41 -5.89
N TRP A 312 8.54 -12.55 -5.83
CA TRP A 312 9.44 -11.40 -5.72
C TRP A 312 9.44 -10.55 -7.00
N LEU A 313 9.48 -11.19 -8.17
CA LEU A 313 9.43 -10.52 -9.46
C LEU A 313 8.10 -9.76 -9.66
N SER A 314 6.99 -10.30 -9.13
CA SER A 314 5.67 -9.65 -9.16
C SER A 314 5.54 -8.41 -8.26
N LEU A 315 6.53 -8.07 -7.44
CA LEU A 315 6.43 -6.89 -6.59
C LEU A 315 6.40 -5.61 -7.45
N PRO A 316 5.60 -4.58 -7.08
CA PRO A 316 5.47 -3.34 -7.88
C PRO A 316 6.77 -2.57 -8.13
N LYS A 317 7.78 -2.78 -7.29
CA LYS A 317 9.12 -2.15 -7.42
C LYS A 317 10.09 -2.94 -8.30
N GLU A 318 9.69 -4.13 -8.72
CA GLU A 318 10.43 -5.00 -9.62
C GLU A 318 9.71 -4.98 -10.98
N PHE A 319 8.91 -6.00 -11.33
CA PHE A 319 8.17 -6.06 -12.61
C PHE A 319 6.66 -5.88 -12.45
N GLY A 320 6.12 -5.89 -11.24
CA GLY A 320 4.68 -5.70 -10.99
C GLY A 320 3.79 -6.89 -11.36
N HIS A 321 4.29 -7.89 -12.08
CA HIS A 321 3.58 -9.14 -12.39
C HIS A 321 4.54 -10.35 -12.51
N PRO A 322 4.01 -11.59 -12.41
CA PRO A 322 4.82 -12.79 -12.55
C PRO A 322 5.42 -12.89 -13.96
N PRO A 323 6.60 -13.54 -14.12
CA PRO A 323 7.19 -13.73 -15.44
C PRO A 323 6.37 -14.70 -16.30
N ASP A 324 6.44 -14.53 -17.62
CA ASP A 324 5.80 -15.42 -18.60
C ASP A 324 6.45 -16.80 -18.64
N ASP A 325 7.77 -16.83 -18.46
CA ASP A 325 8.52 -18.07 -18.30
C ASP A 325 9.56 -17.95 -17.20
N ILE A 326 9.76 -19.07 -16.50
CA ILE A 326 10.80 -19.19 -15.49
C ILE A 326 11.33 -20.62 -15.47
N GLU A 327 12.63 -20.79 -15.57
CA GLU A 327 13.29 -22.09 -15.57
C GLU A 327 14.45 -22.15 -14.57
N LEU A 328 14.71 -23.35 -14.04
CA LEU A 328 15.85 -23.56 -13.16
C LEU A 328 17.13 -23.51 -14.00
N PHE A 329 17.97 -22.51 -13.75
CA PHE A 329 19.25 -22.34 -14.43
C PHE A 329 20.36 -23.16 -13.75
N ASP A 330 20.45 -23.12 -12.42
CA ASP A 330 21.40 -23.93 -11.63
C ASP A 330 20.91 -24.04 -10.17
N ALA A 331 21.26 -25.13 -9.48
CA ALA A 331 20.97 -25.34 -8.07
C ALA A 331 22.15 -26.02 -7.36
N ARG A 332 22.62 -25.45 -6.25
CA ARG A 332 23.77 -25.97 -5.50
C ARG A 332 23.63 -25.75 -4.01
N GLU A 333 24.38 -26.53 -3.24
CA GLU A 333 24.68 -26.22 -1.85
C GLU A 333 26.04 -25.52 -1.79
N LEU A 334 26.08 -24.30 -1.28
CA LEU A 334 27.29 -23.50 -1.17
C LEU A 334 27.49 -23.05 0.28
N HIS A 335 28.75 -22.98 0.71
CA HIS A 335 29.10 -22.24 1.92
C HIS A 335 29.01 -20.74 1.62
N TRP A 336 27.87 -20.13 1.94
CA TRP A 336 27.53 -18.79 1.49
C TRP A 336 28.19 -17.73 2.37
N THR A 337 29.20 -17.05 1.83
CA THR A 337 30.01 -16.07 2.57
C THR A 337 29.20 -14.99 3.31
N PRO A 338 28.14 -14.40 2.73
CA PRO A 338 27.31 -13.41 3.43
C PRO A 338 26.69 -13.91 4.74
N THR A 339 26.31 -15.18 4.83
CA THR A 339 25.63 -15.76 5.99
C THR A 339 26.51 -16.71 6.82
N ARG A 340 27.67 -17.11 6.30
CA ARG A 340 28.67 -17.99 6.95
C ARG A 340 28.11 -19.37 7.31
N ASP A 341 27.26 -19.92 6.45
CA ASP A 341 26.67 -21.24 6.59
C ASP A 341 26.58 -21.96 5.24
N TRP A 342 26.46 -23.29 5.27
CA TRP A 342 26.08 -24.07 4.10
C TRP A 342 24.58 -23.91 3.87
N ARG A 343 24.20 -23.54 2.65
CA ARG A 343 22.78 -23.41 2.28
C ARG A 343 22.55 -23.73 0.81
N PRO A 344 21.35 -24.22 0.49
CA PRO A 344 20.95 -24.34 -0.89
C PRO A 344 20.72 -22.94 -1.50
N VAL A 345 21.16 -22.81 -2.74
CA VAL A 345 21.00 -21.63 -3.58
C VAL A 345 20.52 -22.06 -4.95
N TRP A 346 19.64 -21.27 -5.55
CA TRP A 346 19.01 -21.53 -6.84
C TRP A 346 19.15 -20.31 -7.72
N LEU A 347 19.52 -20.52 -8.99
CA LEU A 347 19.43 -19.52 -10.05
C LEU A 347 18.25 -19.87 -10.93
N PHE A 348 17.42 -18.88 -11.22
CA PHE A 348 16.31 -19.00 -12.15
C PHE A 348 16.51 -18.03 -13.29
N LYS A 349 16.40 -18.53 -14.52
CA LYS A 349 16.26 -17.68 -15.69
C LYS A 349 14.79 -17.35 -15.84
N PHE A 350 14.46 -16.09 -16.06
CA PHE A 350 13.09 -15.66 -16.30
C PHE A 350 13.01 -14.82 -17.58
N ARG A 351 11.79 -14.72 -18.12
CA ARG A 351 11.47 -13.99 -19.34
C ARG A 351 10.13 -13.29 -19.20
N TYR A 352 10.10 -12.05 -19.68
CA TYR A 352 8.91 -11.27 -19.95
C TYR A 352 8.82 -11.09 -21.47
N ALA A 353 7.71 -11.53 -22.06
CA ALA A 353 7.45 -11.35 -23.47
C ALA A 353 7.25 -9.86 -23.73
N ALA A 354 7.86 -9.35 -24.80
CA ALA A 354 7.54 -8.02 -25.26
C ALA A 354 6.04 -7.93 -25.59
N GLU A 355 5.36 -6.91 -25.06
CA GLU A 355 4.00 -6.61 -25.49
C GLU A 355 4.03 -6.30 -26.99
N GLU A 356 3.12 -6.91 -27.75
CA GLU A 356 2.92 -6.53 -29.15
C GLU A 356 2.49 -5.07 -29.16
N SER A 357 3.43 -4.16 -29.42
CA SER A 357 3.15 -2.73 -29.48
C SER A 357 2.04 -2.52 -30.51
N ASP A 358 0.93 -1.97 -30.06
CA ASP A 358 -0.23 -1.66 -30.90
C ASP A 358 0.27 -0.93 -32.16
N GLU A 359 0.05 -1.50 -33.35
CA GLU A 359 0.66 -1.11 -34.65
C GLU A 359 0.38 0.36 -35.09
N SER A 360 -0.20 1.17 -34.20
CA SER A 360 -0.65 2.54 -34.44
C SER A 360 0.33 3.63 -33.99
N LEU A 361 1.49 3.29 -33.42
CA LEU A 361 2.54 4.26 -33.09
C LEU A 361 3.55 4.41 -34.24
N ASP A 362 3.76 5.65 -34.67
CA ASP A 362 4.54 6.03 -35.85
C ASP A 362 5.96 5.40 -35.87
N VAL A 363 6.27 4.79 -37.02
CA VAL A 363 7.32 3.79 -37.31
C VAL A 363 8.77 4.31 -37.22
N GLU A 364 9.05 5.46 -36.61
CA GLU A 364 10.41 6.04 -36.62
C GLU A 364 11.25 5.78 -35.35
N GLU A 365 10.67 5.29 -34.25
CA GLU A 365 11.41 4.94 -33.01
C GLU A 365 11.00 3.60 -32.38
N ALA A 366 10.40 2.68 -33.15
CA ALA A 366 10.16 1.31 -32.70
C ALA A 366 11.47 0.51 -32.74
N ASP A 367 12.36 0.74 -31.77
CA ASP A 367 13.31 -0.29 -31.36
C ASP A 367 12.45 -1.53 -31.05
N ALA A 368 12.63 -2.61 -31.82
CA ALA A 368 11.89 -3.85 -31.61
C ALA A 368 11.98 -4.20 -30.13
N ALA A 369 10.84 -4.22 -29.44
CA ALA A 369 10.80 -4.59 -28.04
C ALA A 369 11.31 -6.05 -27.95
N ASP A 370 12.57 -6.20 -27.54
CA ASP A 370 13.16 -7.49 -27.28
C ASP A 370 12.57 -8.03 -25.98
N ASP A 371 12.35 -9.35 -25.91
CA ASP A 371 11.96 -10.03 -24.68
C ASP A 371 12.92 -9.64 -23.54
N GLU A 372 12.36 -9.18 -22.43
CA GLU A 372 13.15 -8.87 -21.25
C GLU A 372 13.50 -10.16 -20.53
N THR A 373 14.80 -10.45 -20.42
CA THR A 373 15.30 -11.68 -19.80
C THR A 373 16.28 -11.37 -18.69
N GLY A 374 16.27 -12.19 -17.64
CA GLY A 374 17.18 -12.00 -16.52
C GLY A 374 17.46 -13.29 -15.77
N ILE A 375 18.44 -13.22 -14.87
CA ILE A 375 18.72 -14.28 -13.92
C ILE A 375 18.50 -13.74 -12.50
N GLY A 376 17.68 -14.47 -11.75
CA GLY A 376 17.41 -14.22 -10.34
C GLY A 376 18.00 -15.31 -9.47
N MET A 377 18.40 -14.95 -8.25
CA MET A 377 18.86 -15.90 -7.24
C MET A 377 17.87 -16.02 -6.08
N VAL A 378 17.63 -17.25 -5.62
CA VAL A 378 16.96 -17.56 -4.34
C VAL A 378 17.91 -18.32 -3.44
N GLY A 379 17.87 -18.04 -2.13
CA GLY A 379 18.64 -18.75 -1.12
C GLY A 379 18.79 -17.92 0.15
N SER A 380 19.66 -16.91 0.11
CA SER A 380 19.85 -15.98 1.23
C SER A 380 18.92 -14.77 1.15
N ILE A 381 19.13 -13.92 0.15
CA ILE A 381 18.23 -12.82 -0.21
C ILE A 381 17.77 -13.10 -1.65
N ILE A 382 16.49 -12.88 -1.91
CA ILE A 382 15.95 -12.98 -3.27
C ILE A 382 16.27 -11.69 -4.00
N HIS A 383 16.91 -11.79 -5.15
CA HIS A 383 17.23 -10.65 -6.00
C HIS A 383 17.55 -11.10 -7.42
N SER A 384 17.36 -10.20 -8.39
CA SER A 384 17.87 -10.36 -9.75
C SER A 384 18.94 -9.32 -10.06
N LEU A 385 19.97 -9.75 -10.80
CA LEU A 385 20.98 -8.89 -11.36
C LEU A 385 20.82 -8.85 -12.89
N ALA A 386 19.60 -8.58 -13.38
CA ALA A 386 19.24 -8.65 -14.80
C ALA A 386 20.19 -7.84 -15.70
N ASP A 387 20.63 -6.66 -15.26
CA ASP A 387 21.54 -5.79 -16.00
C ASP A 387 23.02 -6.26 -16.02
N GLU A 388 23.36 -7.25 -15.20
CA GLU A 388 24.76 -7.70 -14.99
C GLU A 388 24.97 -9.18 -15.24
N THR A 389 23.88 -9.94 -15.38
CA THR A 389 23.91 -11.40 -15.51
C THR A 389 23.06 -11.83 -16.69
N ASN A 390 23.54 -12.84 -17.41
CA ASN A 390 22.81 -13.44 -18.52
C ASN A 390 23.13 -14.94 -18.61
N ASP A 391 22.36 -15.64 -19.44
CA ASP A 391 22.45 -17.09 -19.61
C ASP A 391 23.73 -17.58 -20.30
N ARG A 392 24.59 -16.67 -20.79
CA ARG A 392 25.91 -16.98 -21.33
C ARG A 392 26.98 -17.05 -20.25
N MET A 393 26.70 -16.54 -19.05
CA MET A 393 27.61 -16.61 -17.91
C MET A 393 27.58 -17.98 -17.25
N SER A 394 28.70 -18.40 -16.65
CA SER A 394 28.70 -19.63 -15.87
C SER A 394 27.89 -19.43 -14.57
N PRO A 395 27.17 -20.45 -14.07
CA PRO A 395 26.45 -20.34 -12.80
C PRO A 395 27.31 -19.86 -11.63
N LEU A 396 28.58 -20.30 -11.58
CA LEU A 396 29.51 -19.90 -10.52
C LEU A 396 29.82 -18.39 -10.56
N ASP A 397 29.89 -17.79 -11.74
CA ASP A 397 30.15 -16.37 -11.91
C ASP A 397 28.96 -15.52 -11.46
N ILE A 398 27.75 -16.00 -11.75
CA ILE A 398 26.51 -15.38 -11.29
C ILE A 398 26.43 -15.44 -9.76
N TYR A 399 26.72 -16.61 -9.15
CA TYR A 399 26.80 -16.72 -7.68
C TYR A 399 27.85 -15.79 -7.08
N ALA A 400 29.02 -15.65 -7.71
CA ALA A 400 30.08 -14.74 -7.27
C ALA A 400 29.59 -13.27 -7.25
N LEU A 401 28.88 -12.84 -8.30
CA LEU A 401 28.30 -11.49 -8.36
C LEU A 401 27.20 -11.28 -7.30
N HIS A 402 26.31 -12.24 -7.10
CA HIS A 402 25.30 -12.17 -6.04
C HIS A 402 25.93 -12.12 -4.64
N CYS A 403 26.98 -12.89 -4.38
CA CYS A 403 27.73 -12.85 -3.12
C CYS A 403 28.29 -11.44 -2.87
N CYS A 404 28.93 -10.85 -3.88
CA CYS A 404 29.46 -9.48 -3.81
C CYS A 404 28.36 -8.45 -3.56
N TRP A 405 27.24 -8.55 -4.28
CA TRP A 405 26.09 -7.67 -4.11
C TRP A 405 25.51 -7.78 -2.70
N GLU A 406 25.28 -8.98 -2.18
CA GLU A 406 24.68 -9.19 -0.87
C GLU A 406 25.58 -8.63 0.26
N LEU A 407 26.90 -8.82 0.15
CA LEU A 407 27.85 -8.23 1.10
C LEU A 407 27.74 -6.69 1.11
N LYS A 408 27.65 -6.06 -0.08
CA LYS A 408 27.47 -4.61 -0.20
C LYS A 408 26.14 -4.14 0.40
N ALA A 409 25.04 -4.82 0.06
CA ALA A 409 23.70 -4.50 0.55
C ALA A 409 23.59 -4.60 2.09
N LYS A 410 24.35 -5.51 2.70
CA LYS A 410 24.42 -5.67 4.16
C LYS A 410 25.47 -4.78 4.84
N HIS A 411 26.17 -3.92 4.10
CA HIS A 411 27.30 -3.14 4.61
C HIS A 411 28.38 -4.00 5.30
N ASP A 412 28.61 -5.21 4.79
CA ASP A 412 29.60 -6.12 5.36
C ASP A 412 31.03 -5.64 5.02
N SER A 413 31.92 -5.65 6.01
CA SER A 413 33.34 -5.27 5.86
C SER A 413 34.11 -6.05 4.79
N ARG A 414 33.62 -7.24 4.41
CA ARG A 414 34.20 -8.10 3.36
C ARG A 414 33.74 -7.72 1.96
N ALA A 415 32.77 -6.81 1.83
CA ALA A 415 32.26 -6.37 0.54
C ALA A 415 33.42 -5.78 -0.30
N PRO A 416 33.63 -6.24 -1.54
CA PRO A 416 34.68 -5.71 -2.37
C PRO A 416 34.34 -4.28 -2.80
N LYS A 417 35.35 -3.43 -2.99
CA LYS A 417 35.15 -2.06 -3.47
C LYS A 417 34.43 -2.05 -4.82
N VAL A 418 34.89 -2.89 -5.74
CA VAL A 418 34.29 -3.10 -7.07
C VAL A 418 33.65 -4.48 -7.09
N ARG A 419 32.37 -4.55 -7.48
CA ARG A 419 31.67 -5.83 -7.67
C ARG A 419 32.19 -6.44 -8.98
N SER A 420 32.74 -7.65 -8.90
CA SER A 420 33.32 -8.38 -10.04
C SER A 420 33.26 -9.87 -9.78
N ILE A 421 33.36 -10.68 -10.82
CA ILE A 421 33.38 -12.13 -10.73
C ILE A 421 34.60 -12.60 -9.93
N GLU A 422 35.76 -12.01 -10.19
CA GLU A 422 37.04 -12.36 -9.55
C GLU A 422 37.02 -12.09 -8.05
N ALA A 423 36.34 -11.03 -7.61
CA ALA A 423 36.22 -10.70 -6.19
C ALA A 423 35.21 -11.58 -5.45
N GLY A 424 34.23 -12.13 -6.16
CA GLY A 424 33.17 -12.95 -5.57
C GLY A 424 33.49 -14.44 -5.48
N ARG A 425 34.37 -14.93 -6.35
CA ARG A 425 34.97 -16.26 -6.27
C ARG A 425 35.94 -16.33 -5.09
#